data_AF-A0A7W0NRX3-F1
#
_entry.id   AF-A0A7W0NRX3-F1
#
_cell.length_a   1.000
_cell.length_b   1.000
_cell.length_c   1.000
_cell.angle_alpha   90.00
_cell.angle_beta   90.00
_cell.angle_gamma   90.00
#
_symmetry.space_group_name_H-M   'P 1'
#
loop_
_entity.id
_entity.type
_entity.pdbx_description
1 polymer ?
#
loop_
_entity_poly.entity_id
_entity_poly.type
_entity_poly.pdbx_seq_one_letter_code
_entity_poly.pdbx_strand_id
1 'polypeptide(L)'
;APKLRDNVEINAKIDAYIQANPKEMSYIQGLPRERLERMLVLQNVNKLERRERVRTSVMKQLEANPELKEAYRKLVKNLPAEQQEKAMASIAARTLRTITPRPQQQSQGARV
;
A
#
# COMPACT_ATOMS: atom_id res chain seq x y z
N ALA A 1 -19.58 -14.60 13.91
CA ALA A 1 -18.55 -14.15 12.95
C ALA A 1 -19.06 -12.90 12.22
N PRO A 2 -18.23 -11.87 11.97
CA PRO A 2 -18.66 -10.71 11.20
C PRO A 2 -19.05 -11.15 9.78
N LYS A 3 -20.19 -10.65 9.28
CA LYS A 3 -20.64 -10.93 7.91
C LYS A 3 -19.72 -10.19 6.94
N LEU A 4 -19.03 -10.93 6.08
CA LEU A 4 -18.19 -10.35 5.04
C LEU A 4 -19.09 -9.60 4.04
N ARG A 5 -18.69 -8.39 3.63
CA ARG A 5 -19.41 -7.63 2.60
C ARG A 5 -19.05 -8.22 1.24
N ASP A 6 -20.05 -8.72 0.52
CA ASP A 6 -19.88 -9.15 -0.86
C ASP A 6 -19.92 -7.96 -1.81
N ASN A 7 -18.95 -7.90 -2.72
CA ASN A 7 -18.91 -6.93 -3.81
C ASN A 7 -18.85 -7.70 -5.14
N VAL A 8 -19.93 -7.62 -5.91
CA VAL A 8 -20.12 -8.37 -7.16
C VAL A 8 -19.02 -8.03 -8.18
N GLU A 9 -18.64 -6.77 -8.30
CA GLU A 9 -17.61 -6.35 -9.26
C GLU A 9 -16.22 -6.90 -8.90
N ILE A 10 -15.91 -6.97 -7.60
CA ILE A 10 -14.64 -7.52 -7.13
C ILE A 10 -14.63 -9.03 -7.33
N ASN A 11 -15.72 -9.72 -7.03
CA ASN A 11 -15.83 -11.16 -7.25
C ASN A 11 -15.68 -11.51 -8.74
N ALA A 12 -16.32 -10.76 -9.64
CA ALA A 12 -16.16 -10.96 -11.09
C ALA A 12 -14.70 -10.77 -11.56
N LYS A 13 -13.96 -9.81 -10.99
CA LYS A 13 -12.53 -9.63 -11.27
C LYS A 13 -11.68 -10.80 -10.78
N ILE A 14 -12.00 -11.33 -9.60
CA ILE A 14 -11.33 -12.52 -9.05
C ILE A 14 -11.60 -13.72 -9.95
N ASP A 15 -12.85 -13.94 -10.36
CA ASP A 15 -13.23 -15.05 -11.24
C ASP A 15 -12.52 -14.95 -12.59
N ALA A 16 -12.47 -13.76 -13.19
CA ALA A 16 -11.73 -13.53 -14.43
C ALA A 16 -10.24 -13.83 -14.28
N TYR A 17 -9.62 -13.44 -13.16
CA TYR A 17 -8.22 -13.76 -12.88
C TYR A 17 -8.01 -15.28 -12.72
N ILE A 18 -8.89 -15.97 -12.02
CA ILE A 18 -8.81 -17.43 -11.83
C ILE A 18 -8.92 -18.15 -13.17
N GLN A 19 -9.88 -17.76 -14.02
CA GLN A 19 -10.06 -18.33 -15.35
C GLN A 19 -8.84 -18.10 -16.25
N ALA A 20 -8.22 -16.91 -16.17
CA ALA A 20 -7.02 -16.60 -16.94
C ALA A 20 -5.76 -17.32 -16.42
N ASN A 21 -5.72 -17.73 -15.15
CA ASN A 21 -4.53 -18.29 -14.49
C ASN A 21 -4.81 -19.66 -13.83
N PRO A 22 -5.24 -20.68 -14.59
CA PRO A 22 -5.62 -21.98 -14.02
C PRO A 22 -4.46 -22.71 -13.31
N LYS A 23 -3.21 -22.53 -13.79
CA LYS A 23 -2.02 -23.10 -13.14
C LYS A 23 -1.78 -22.51 -11.75
N GLU A 24 -1.93 -21.19 -11.61
CA GLU A 24 -1.79 -20.53 -10.32
C GLU A 24 -2.88 -20.97 -9.35
N MET A 25 -4.13 -21.09 -9.83
CA MET A 25 -5.23 -21.58 -9.01
C MET A 25 -4.97 -23.00 -8.50
N SER A 26 -4.50 -23.90 -9.38
CA SER A 26 -4.14 -25.27 -8.99
C SER A 26 -3.01 -25.30 -7.95
N TYR A 27 -1.98 -24.46 -8.11
CA TYR A 27 -0.93 -24.30 -7.12
C TYR A 27 -1.49 -23.83 -5.77
N ILE A 28 -2.32 -22.79 -5.75
CA ILE A 28 -2.93 -22.24 -4.54
C ILE A 28 -3.80 -23.29 -3.84
N GLN A 29 -4.59 -24.06 -4.60
CA GLN A 29 -5.43 -25.14 -4.06
C GLN A 29 -4.61 -26.29 -3.46
N GLY A 30 -3.40 -26.54 -3.98
CA GLY A 30 -2.49 -27.55 -3.45
C GLY A 30 -1.74 -27.13 -2.17
N LEU A 31 -1.83 -25.86 -1.75
CA LEU A 31 -1.14 -25.39 -0.56
C LEU A 31 -1.86 -25.79 0.74
N PRO A 32 -1.13 -26.22 1.78
CA PRO A 32 -1.69 -26.40 3.11
C PRO A 32 -2.28 -25.09 3.65
N ARG A 33 -3.37 -25.19 4.43
CA ARG A 33 -4.03 -24.03 5.05
C ARG A 33 -3.06 -23.12 5.80
N GLU A 34 -2.17 -23.70 6.60
CA GLU A 34 -1.18 -22.95 7.38
C GLU A 34 -0.25 -22.10 6.49
N ARG A 35 0.07 -22.60 5.28
CA ARG A 35 0.88 -21.87 4.30
C ARG A 35 0.10 -20.69 3.73
N LEU A 36 -1.17 -20.86 3.42
CA LEU A 36 -2.06 -19.78 2.94
C LEU A 36 -2.21 -18.67 4.00
N GLU A 37 -2.42 -19.05 5.26
CA GLU A 37 -2.52 -18.11 6.38
C GLU A 37 -1.22 -17.29 6.54
N ARG A 38 -0.05 -17.94 6.48
CA ARG A 38 1.24 -17.24 6.53
C ARG A 38 1.47 -16.31 5.34
N MET A 39 1.04 -16.69 4.14
CA MET A 39 1.14 -15.82 2.96
C MET A 39 0.27 -14.56 3.13
N LEU A 40 -0.94 -14.70 3.66
CA LEU A 40 -1.81 -13.57 3.96
C LEU A 40 -1.19 -12.65 5.03
N VAL A 41 -0.64 -13.23 6.10
CA VAL A 41 0.08 -12.47 7.14
C VAL A 41 1.28 -11.74 6.54
N LEU A 42 2.08 -12.40 5.68
CA LEU A 42 3.22 -11.79 5.01
C LEU A 42 2.80 -10.58 4.14
N GLN A 43 1.69 -10.69 3.40
CA GLN A 43 1.15 -9.55 2.63
C GLN A 43 0.83 -8.36 3.55
N ASN A 44 0.28 -8.61 4.73
CA ASN A 44 0.01 -7.57 5.73
C ASN A 44 1.29 -6.96 6.30
N VAL A 45 2.29 -7.78 6.62
CA VAL A 45 3.61 -7.31 7.08
C VAL A 45 4.26 -6.42 6.03
N ASN A 46 4.32 -6.89 4.77
CA ASN A 46 4.88 -6.11 3.65
C ASN A 46 4.15 -4.78 3.45
N LYS A 47 2.82 -4.75 3.63
CA LYS A 47 2.02 -3.52 3.54
C LYS A 47 2.41 -2.53 4.66
N LEU A 48 2.63 -3.00 5.88
CA LEU A 48 3.06 -2.18 7.00
C LEU A 48 4.47 -1.64 6.76
N GLU A 49 5.42 -2.50 6.41
CA GLU A 49 6.81 -2.09 6.12
C GLU A 49 6.90 -1.07 5.00
N ARG A 50 6.13 -1.25 3.92
CA ARG A 50 6.06 -0.28 2.82
C ARG A 50 5.55 1.07 3.29
N ARG A 51 4.52 1.08 4.16
CA ARG A 51 3.98 2.33 4.72
C ARG A 51 5.03 3.04 5.56
N GLU A 52 5.74 2.31 6.42
CA GLU A 52 6.81 2.88 7.24
C GLU A 52 7.97 3.40 6.39
N ARG A 53 8.40 2.66 5.36
CA ARG A 53 9.45 3.10 4.44
C ARG A 53 9.08 4.42 3.74
N VAL A 54 7.84 4.52 3.24
CA VAL A 54 7.36 5.77 2.62
C VAL A 54 7.34 6.90 3.65
N ARG A 55 6.83 6.65 4.86
CA ARG A 55 6.79 7.65 5.94
C ARG A 55 8.20 8.19 6.25
N THR A 56 9.15 7.31 6.47
CA THR A 56 10.55 7.68 6.77
C THR A 56 11.18 8.44 5.59
N SER A 57 10.95 8.00 4.35
CA SER A 57 11.49 8.68 3.17
C SER A 57 10.95 10.10 3.04
N VAL A 58 9.64 10.29 3.28
CA VAL A 58 9.00 11.59 3.21
C VAL A 58 9.51 12.51 4.32
N MET A 59 9.65 12.01 5.54
CA MET A 59 10.19 12.79 6.65
C MET A 59 11.61 13.28 6.37
N LYS A 60 12.48 12.42 5.82
CA LYS A 60 13.82 12.82 5.38
C LYS A 60 13.79 13.91 4.30
N GLN A 61 12.86 13.83 3.35
CA GLN A 61 12.71 14.86 2.32
C GLN A 61 12.23 16.20 2.92
N LEU A 62 11.33 16.17 3.90
CA LEU A 62 10.91 17.36 4.63
C LEU A 62 12.05 17.94 5.47
N GLU A 63 12.89 17.11 6.08
CA GLU A 63 14.07 17.57 6.81
C GLU A 63 15.10 18.24 5.91
N ALA A 64 15.26 17.78 4.68
CA ALA A 64 16.11 18.40 3.69
C ALA A 64 15.58 19.75 3.16
N ASN A 65 14.29 20.05 3.34
CA ASN A 65 13.66 21.31 2.94
C ASN A 65 12.86 21.94 4.11
N PRO A 66 13.49 22.83 4.90
CA PRO A 66 12.86 23.39 6.09
C PRO A 66 11.62 24.23 5.78
N GLU A 67 11.58 24.96 4.66
CA GLU A 67 10.40 25.73 4.25
C GLU A 67 9.18 24.82 4.01
N LEU A 68 9.40 23.71 3.32
CA LEU A 68 8.35 22.72 3.06
C LEU A 68 7.87 22.06 4.36
N LYS A 69 8.79 21.75 5.28
CA LYS A 69 8.47 21.20 6.61
C LYS A 69 7.59 22.14 7.41
N GLU A 70 7.89 23.44 7.40
CA GLU A 70 7.07 24.44 8.09
C GLU A 70 5.67 24.58 7.48
N ALA A 71 5.56 24.54 6.14
CA ALA A 71 4.27 24.56 5.46
C ALA A 71 3.37 23.40 5.91
N TYR A 72 3.90 22.17 5.96
CA TYR A 72 3.14 21.04 6.46
C TYR A 72 2.86 21.09 7.96
N ARG A 73 3.78 21.64 8.79
CA ARG A 73 3.51 21.89 10.22
C ARG A 73 2.32 22.83 10.43
N LYS A 74 2.21 23.90 9.63
CA LYS A 74 1.07 24.83 9.68
C LYS A 74 -0.25 24.14 9.36
N LEU A 75 -0.24 23.15 8.45
CA LEU A 75 -1.44 22.36 8.12
C LEU A 75 -1.91 21.46 9.26
N VAL A 76 -0.98 20.94 10.08
CA VAL A 76 -1.29 20.02 11.18
C VAL A 76 -1.39 20.68 12.55
N LYS A 77 -1.22 22.00 12.65
CA LYS A 77 -1.16 22.74 13.93
C LYS A 77 -2.37 22.52 14.86
N ASN A 78 -3.53 22.19 14.31
CA ASN A 78 -4.78 21.99 15.04
C ASN A 78 -4.94 20.55 15.58
N LEU A 79 -4.02 19.65 15.26
CA LEU A 79 -4.04 18.26 15.72
C LEU A 79 -3.26 18.10 17.04
N PRO A 80 -3.60 17.09 17.88
CA PRO A 80 -2.80 16.74 19.05
C PRO A 80 -1.35 16.44 18.66
N ALA A 81 -0.37 16.83 19.49
CA ALA A 81 1.07 16.69 19.19
C ALA A 81 1.46 15.28 18.75
N GLU A 82 0.88 14.25 19.39
CA GLU A 82 1.08 12.84 19.05
C GLU A 82 0.64 12.47 17.62
N GLN A 83 -0.33 13.21 17.06
CA GLN A 83 -0.87 12.97 15.72
C GLN A 83 -0.28 13.90 14.66
N GLN A 84 0.35 15.01 15.07
CA GLN A 84 0.87 16.01 14.15
C GLN A 84 1.90 15.41 13.19
N GLU A 85 2.90 14.70 13.70
CA GLU A 85 3.95 14.10 12.85
C GLU A 85 3.37 13.06 11.88
N LYS A 86 2.46 12.21 12.36
CA LYS A 86 1.81 11.18 11.55
C LYS A 86 0.94 11.78 10.46
N ALA A 87 0.17 12.82 10.79
CA ALA A 87 -0.66 13.54 9.83
C ALA A 87 0.21 14.29 8.81
N MET A 88 1.29 14.94 9.26
CA MET A 88 2.24 15.66 8.43
C MET A 88 2.83 14.73 7.37
N ALA A 89 3.35 13.58 7.80
CA ALA A 89 3.94 12.60 6.90
C ALA A 89 2.89 11.97 5.95
N SER A 90 1.66 11.74 6.41
CA SER A 90 0.57 11.22 5.58
C SER A 90 0.17 12.19 4.46
N ILE A 91 -0.01 13.47 4.80
CA ILE A 91 -0.37 14.52 3.84
C ILE A 91 0.78 14.68 2.84
N ALA A 92 2.01 14.84 3.32
CA ALA A 92 3.17 14.99 2.45
C ALA A 92 3.39 13.77 1.53
N ALA A 93 3.23 12.54 2.03
CA ALA A 93 3.32 11.33 1.21
C ALA A 93 2.28 11.30 0.09
N ARG A 94 1.06 11.72 0.38
CA ARG A 94 -0.02 11.80 -0.61
C ARG A 94 0.29 12.87 -1.66
N THR A 95 0.68 14.07 -1.23
CA THR A 95 1.02 15.17 -2.14
C THR A 95 2.18 14.80 -3.05
N LEU A 96 3.28 14.28 -2.49
CA LEU A 96 4.46 13.85 -3.24
C LEU A 96 4.13 12.77 -4.27
N ARG A 97 3.29 11.79 -3.91
CA ARG A 97 2.82 10.77 -4.85
C ARG A 97 1.98 11.34 -6.00
N THR A 98 1.21 12.41 -5.76
CA THR A 98 0.39 13.05 -6.80
C THR A 98 1.22 13.91 -7.74
N ILE A 99 2.21 14.65 -7.21
CA ILE A 99 3.02 15.57 -8.01
C ILE A 99 4.22 14.90 -8.69
N THR A 100 4.67 13.75 -8.19
CA THR A 100 5.79 13.03 -8.79
C THR A 100 5.26 12.12 -9.90
N PRO A 101 5.62 12.36 -11.18
CA PRO A 101 5.22 11.48 -12.26
C PRO A 101 5.76 10.08 -11.99
N ARG A 102 4.85 9.10 -11.94
CA ARG A 102 5.22 7.70 -11.80
C ARG A 102 5.89 7.29 -13.10
N PRO A 103 7.16 6.85 -13.13
CA PRO A 103 7.69 6.22 -14.33
C PRO A 103 6.77 5.04 -14.64
N GLN A 104 6.21 5.04 -15.85
CA GLN A 104 5.46 3.89 -16.37
C GLN A 104 6.37 2.68 -16.19
N GLN A 105 5.99 1.79 -15.28
CA GLN A 105 6.54 0.44 -15.26
C GLN A 105 6.16 -0.15 -16.62
N GLN A 106 7.12 -0.14 -17.54
CA GLN A 106 7.08 -0.99 -18.71
C GLN A 106 6.78 -2.39 -18.19
N SER A 107 5.67 -2.92 -18.65
CA SER A 107 5.27 -4.31 -18.55
C SER A 107 6.38 -5.18 -19.14
N GLN A 108 7.41 -5.46 -18.33
CA GLN A 108 8.39 -6.50 -18.65
C GLN A 108 7.70 -7.84 -18.48
N GLY A 109 7.24 -8.36 -19.61
CA GLY A 109 7.37 -9.75 -20.02
C GLY A 109 6.78 -10.78 -19.08
N ALA A 110 5.65 -11.34 -19.53
CA ALA A 110 5.35 -12.75 -19.30
C ALA A 110 6.64 -13.56 -19.48
N ARG A 111 7.10 -14.21 -18.40
CA ARG A 111 8.08 -15.28 -18.49
C ARG A 111 7.33 -16.60 -18.38
N VAL A 112 7.59 -17.38 -19.43
CA VAL A 112 7.07 -18.68 -19.86
C VAL A 112 7.16 -19.75 -18.77
#